data_AF-A0A1F3QZP1-F1
#
_entry.id   AF-A0A1F3QZP1-F1
#
_cell.length_a   1.000
_cell.length_b   1.000
_cell.length_c   1.000
_cell.angle_alpha   90.00
_cell.angle_beta   90.00
_cell.angle_gamma   90.00
#
_symmetry.space_group_name_H-M   'P 1'
#
loop_
_entity.id
_entity.type
_entity.pdbx_description
1 polymer ?
#
loop_
_entity_poly.entity_id
_entity_poly.type
_entity_poly.pdbx_seq_one_letter_code
_entity_poly.pdbx_strand_id
1 'polypeptide(L)'
;MEVYSGGPVGTDTLYFIHTFGKQLEGSIEIYKGLYWGGRFESLKKLYETDQLNDHDIKFFIGYAGWGKGQLTKELTDKSWIVAEGDSKFIINYMPESMWKDILTSMGKNFALLSNFPEDPQLN
;
A
#
# COMPACT_ATOMS: atom_id res chain seq x y z
N MET A 1 -0.72 2.36 15.89
CA MET A 1 0.12 2.19 14.69
C MET A 1 0.77 0.82 14.63
N GLU A 2 0.45 0.07 13.59
CA GLU A 2 1.07 -1.21 13.23
C GLU A 2 2.13 -1.02 12.14
N VAL A 3 3.02 -2.01 11.99
CA VAL A 3 4.01 -2.07 10.92
C VAL A 3 3.68 -3.25 10.01
N TYR A 4 3.53 -2.97 8.72
CA TYR A 4 3.17 -3.95 7.70
C TYR A 4 4.41 -4.44 6.93
N SER A 5 4.29 -5.58 6.26
CA SER A 5 5.30 -6.04 5.30
C SER A 5 5.04 -5.36 3.96
N GLY A 6 5.97 -4.53 3.49
CA GLY A 6 5.90 -3.89 2.16
C GLY A 6 6.46 -4.76 1.05
N GLY A 7 7.31 -5.74 1.39
CA GLY A 7 7.84 -6.72 0.44
C GLY A 7 9.24 -7.24 0.83
N PRO A 8 9.83 -8.11 0.00
CA PRO A 8 11.04 -8.85 0.34
C PRO A 8 12.34 -8.05 0.15
N VAL A 9 12.30 -6.85 -0.42
CA VAL A 9 13.50 -6.04 -0.71
C VAL A 9 13.65 -4.93 0.33
N GLY A 10 14.87 -4.66 0.78
CA GLY A 10 15.15 -3.56 1.71
C GLY A 10 14.46 -3.74 3.07
N THR A 11 14.41 -4.96 3.58
CA THR A 11 13.72 -5.32 4.84
C THR A 11 14.37 -4.74 6.10
N ASP A 12 15.44 -3.97 5.96
CA ASP A 12 16.10 -3.16 6.97
C ASP A 12 15.63 -1.68 6.96
N THR A 13 14.78 -1.32 5.99
CA THR A 13 14.32 0.06 5.79
C THR A 13 12.84 0.20 6.12
N LEU A 14 12.52 1.21 6.93
CA LEU A 14 11.15 1.62 7.24
C LEU A 14 10.67 2.65 6.22
N TYR A 15 9.60 2.30 5.52
CA TYR A 15 8.87 3.19 4.64
C TYR A 15 7.56 3.59 5.30
N PHE A 16 7.02 4.75 4.93
CA PHE A 16 5.68 5.14 5.33
C PHE A 16 4.97 5.90 4.23
N ILE A 17 3.66 5.71 4.16
CA ILE A 17 2.75 6.45 3.28
C ILE A 17 1.71 7.18 4.14
N HIS A 18 1.30 8.36 3.71
CA HIS A 18 0.43 9.22 4.51
C HIS A 18 -0.43 10.17 3.66
N THR A 19 -1.40 10.82 4.31
CA THR A 19 -2.31 11.84 3.70
C THR A 19 -1.99 13.28 4.10
N PHE A 20 -0.98 13.53 4.95
CA PHE A 20 -0.60 14.88 5.39
C PHE A 20 -0.13 15.83 4.27
N GLY A 21 0.14 15.30 3.07
CA GLY A 21 0.58 16.10 1.93
C GLY A 21 1.85 16.89 2.22
N LYS A 22 1.85 18.16 1.81
CA LYS A 22 3.00 19.06 1.96
C LYS A 22 3.26 19.53 3.39
N GLN A 23 2.41 19.17 4.36
CA GLN A 23 2.66 19.48 5.78
C GLN A 23 3.90 18.74 6.29
N LEU A 24 4.19 17.57 5.71
CA LEU A 24 5.40 16.82 5.95
C LEU A 24 6.42 17.19 4.88
N GLU A 25 7.51 17.86 5.29
CA GLU A 25 8.53 18.34 4.36
C GLU A 25 9.26 17.15 3.72
N GLY A 26 9.52 17.21 2.41
CA GLY A 26 10.23 16.16 1.68
C GLY A 26 9.35 14.96 1.27
N SER A 27 8.04 15.03 1.51
CA SER A 27 7.09 14.03 1.01
C SER A 27 6.90 14.13 -0.49
N ILE A 28 6.76 12.96 -1.13
CA ILE A 28 6.53 12.83 -2.57
C ILE A 28 5.10 12.35 -2.80
N GLU A 29 4.31 13.08 -3.60
CA GLU A 29 2.98 12.60 -3.98
C GLU A 29 3.11 11.43 -4.96
N ILE A 30 2.56 10.28 -4.58
CA ILE A 30 2.62 9.04 -5.37
C ILE A 30 1.27 8.68 -6.01
N TYR A 31 0.18 9.17 -5.43
CA TYR A 31 -1.17 9.01 -5.92
C TYR A 31 -2.07 10.10 -5.32
N LYS A 32 -3.26 10.35 -5.87
CA LYS A 32 -4.15 11.46 -5.48
C LYS A 32 -4.35 11.53 -3.95
N GLY A 33 -3.70 12.49 -3.29
CA GLY A 33 -3.79 12.67 -1.84
C GLY A 33 -3.00 11.65 -1.00
N LEU A 34 -2.17 10.81 -1.63
CA LEU A 34 -1.31 9.83 -0.99
C LEU A 34 0.16 10.18 -1.25
N TYR A 35 0.91 10.26 -0.16
CA TYR A 35 2.27 10.75 -0.15
C TYR A 35 3.18 9.68 0.44
N TRP A 36 4.40 9.59 -0.08
CA TRP A 36 5.44 8.70 0.39
C TRP A 36 6.57 9.48 1.04
N GLY A 37 6.99 8.98 2.21
CA GLY A 37 8.17 9.47 2.92
C GLY A 37 8.03 10.91 3.39
N GLY A 38 9.18 11.55 3.58
CA GLY A 38 9.34 12.89 4.13
C GLY A 38 10.14 12.87 5.43
N ARG A 39 10.33 14.04 6.02
CA ARG A 39 11.24 14.23 7.15
C ARG A 39 10.66 13.62 8.42
N PHE A 40 11.39 12.67 9.00
CA PHE A 40 11.01 12.00 10.23
C PHE A 40 10.81 12.99 11.40
N GLU A 41 11.60 14.07 11.47
CA GLU A 41 11.41 15.12 12.48
C GLU A 41 10.05 15.82 12.36
N SER A 42 9.57 16.07 11.13
CA SER A 42 8.23 16.62 10.90
C SER A 42 7.14 15.65 11.36
N LEU A 43 7.36 14.35 11.14
CA LEU A 43 6.43 13.29 11.56
C LEU A 43 6.36 13.20 13.09
N LYS A 44 7.51 13.25 13.76
CA LYS A 44 7.61 13.24 15.22
C LYS A 44 6.87 14.43 15.83
N LYS A 45 6.98 15.61 15.22
CA LYS A 45 6.24 16.79 15.67
C LYS A 45 4.72 16.61 15.55
N LEU A 46 4.23 16.02 14.45
CA LEU A 46 2.80 15.72 14.31
C LEU A 46 2.32 14.75 15.39
N TYR A 47 3.12 13.72 15.69
CA TYR A 47 2.85 12.78 16.77
C TYR A 47 2.81 13.45 18.15
N GLU A 48 3.81 14.28 18.49
CA GLU A 48 3.88 14.99 19.78
C GLU A 48 2.72 15.98 19.98
N THR A 49 2.16 16.51 18.89
CA THR A 49 1.01 17.43 18.92
C THR A 49 -0.35 16.73 18.85
N ASP A 50 -0.40 15.39 18.92
CA ASP A 50 -1.62 14.58 18.85
C ASP A 50 -2.44 14.81 17.56
N GLN A 51 -1.75 15.16 16.47
CA GLN A 51 -2.34 15.40 15.14
C GLN A 51 -2.21 14.20 14.20
N LEU A 52 -1.71 13.07 14.72
CA LEU A 52 -1.41 11.89 13.93
C LEU A 52 -2.30 10.73 14.40
N ASN A 53 -3.20 10.30 13.53
CA ASN A 53 -4.04 9.12 13.77
C ASN A 53 -3.56 7.92 12.92
N ASP A 54 -3.93 6.71 13.35
CA ASP A 54 -3.68 5.46 12.61
C ASP A 54 -4.34 5.45 11.20
N HIS A 55 -5.30 6.35 10.97
CA HIS A 55 -6.02 6.53 9.70
C HIS A 55 -5.35 7.51 8.72
N ASP A 56 -4.24 8.13 9.12
CA ASP A 56 -3.55 9.14 8.31
C ASP A 56 -2.17 8.66 7.81
N ILE A 57 -1.65 7.54 8.36
CA ILE A 57 -0.34 7.01 8.05
C ILE A 57 -0.27 5.49 8.20
N LYS A 58 0.49 4.84 7.31
CA LYS A 58 0.88 3.43 7.42
C LYS A 58 2.38 3.25 7.27
N PHE A 59 2.93 2.33 8.06
CA PHE A 59 4.34 1.97 8.04
C PHE A 59 4.55 0.60 7.40
N PHE A 60 5.60 0.48 6.61
CA PHE A 60 5.97 -0.73 5.89
C PHE A 60 7.46 -1.01 6.08
N ILE A 61 7.80 -2.27 6.35
CA ILE A 61 9.18 -2.75 6.26
C ILE A 61 9.40 -3.36 4.89
N GLY A 62 10.44 -2.92 4.21
CA GLY A 62 10.76 -3.35 2.86
C GLY A 62 9.73 -2.91 1.81
N TYR A 63 9.97 -3.35 0.58
CA TYR A 63 9.14 -3.04 -0.58
C TYR A 63 9.17 -4.16 -1.62
N ALA A 64 8.13 -4.22 -2.45
CA ALA A 64 8.13 -4.97 -3.70
C ALA A 64 8.74 -4.12 -4.81
N GLY A 65 9.71 -4.69 -5.53
CA GLY A 65 10.41 -4.01 -6.60
C GLY A 65 10.43 -4.86 -7.87
N TRP A 66 10.37 -4.20 -9.02
CA TRP A 66 10.46 -4.85 -10.32
C TRP A 66 11.75 -4.46 -11.03
N GLY A 67 12.44 -5.48 -11.55
CA GLY A 67 13.52 -5.26 -12.50
C GLY A 67 13.02 -4.65 -13.80
N LYS A 68 13.96 -4.18 -14.64
CA LYS A 68 13.63 -3.57 -15.94
C LYS A 68 12.80 -4.54 -16.80
N GLY A 69 11.58 -4.12 -17.15
CA GLY A 69 10.65 -4.89 -17.99
C GLY A 69 9.93 -6.04 -17.28
N GLN A 70 10.22 -6.32 -16.02
CA GLN A 70 9.61 -7.42 -15.27
C GLN A 70 8.10 -7.20 -15.07
N LEU A 71 7.70 -6.02 -14.61
CA LEU A 71 6.28 -5.70 -14.40
C LEU A 71 5.49 -5.83 -15.71
N THR A 72 6.04 -5.34 -16.83
CA THR A 72 5.38 -5.44 -18.14
C THR A 72 5.19 -6.88 -18.57
N LYS A 73 6.18 -7.74 -18.31
CA LYS A 73 6.07 -9.18 -18.58
C LYS A 73 4.98 -9.81 -17.73
N GLU A 74 5.00 -9.58 -16.42
CA GLU A 74 4.01 -10.14 -15.49
C GLU A 74 2.57 -9.67 -15.81
N LEU A 75 2.40 -8.43 -16.26
CA LEU A 75 1.11 -7.93 -16.75
C LEU A 75 0.66 -8.63 -18.04
N THR A 76 1.60 -8.91 -18.96
CA THR A 76 1.32 -9.64 -20.21
C THR A 76 0.95 -11.10 -19.93
N ASP A 77 1.64 -11.71 -18.97
CA ASP A 77 1.42 -13.08 -18.51
C ASP A 77 0.17 -13.21 -17.59
N LYS A 78 -0.56 -12.10 -17.37
CA LYS A 78 -1.75 -12.01 -16.51
C LYS A 78 -1.51 -12.46 -15.06
N SER A 79 -0.29 -12.26 -14.56
CA SER A 79 0.06 -12.54 -13.17
C SER A 79 -0.49 -11.50 -12.20
N TRP A 80 -0.90 -10.33 -12.69
CA TRP A 80 -1.49 -9.25 -11.89
C TRP A 80 -2.86 -8.84 -12.41
N ILE A 81 -3.74 -8.52 -11.47
CA ILE A 81 -5.01 -7.85 -11.72
C ILE A 81 -4.84 -6.38 -11.31
N VAL A 82 -5.01 -5.46 -12.25
CA VAL A 82 -4.86 -4.03 -12.00
C VAL A 82 -6.21 -3.44 -11.65
N ALA A 83 -6.31 -2.81 -10.48
CA ALA A 83 -7.48 -2.09 -10.00
C ALA A 83 -7.16 -0.60 -9.84
N GLU A 84 -8.17 0.25 -9.95
CA GLU A 84 -8.01 1.66 -9.58
C GLU A 84 -7.88 1.78 -8.05
N GLY A 85 -6.89 2.54 -7.59
CA GLY A 85 -6.69 2.81 -6.17
C GLY A 85 -7.57 3.96 -5.67
N ASP A 86 -7.94 3.90 -4.40
CA ASP A 86 -8.46 5.04 -3.63
C ASP A 86 -7.52 5.26 -2.43
N SER A 87 -7.02 6.49 -2.26
CA SER A 87 -6.09 6.83 -1.18
C SER A 87 -6.70 6.58 0.21
N LYS A 88 -8.00 6.81 0.38
CA LYS A 88 -8.70 6.48 1.63
C LYS A 88 -8.75 4.98 1.86
N PHE A 89 -8.91 4.20 0.79
CA PHE A 89 -8.92 2.75 0.88
C PHE A 89 -7.54 2.22 1.27
N ILE A 90 -6.48 2.71 0.62
CA ILE A 90 -5.09 2.27 0.87
C ILE A 90 -4.68 2.51 2.33
N ILE A 91 -4.99 3.68 2.90
CA ILE A 91 -4.63 3.96 4.31
C ILE A 91 -5.58 3.28 5.30
N ASN A 92 -6.90 3.22 5.05
CA ASN A 92 -7.84 2.78 6.09
C ASN A 92 -8.12 1.28 6.13
N TYR A 93 -7.79 0.52 5.08
CA TYR A 93 -8.19 -0.89 5.05
C TYR A 93 -7.34 -1.81 5.91
N MET A 94 -7.99 -2.79 6.54
CA MET A 94 -7.33 -3.94 7.15
C MET A 94 -6.84 -4.89 6.04
N PRO A 95 -5.61 -5.44 6.14
CA PRO A 95 -5.05 -6.30 5.11
C PRO A 95 -5.94 -7.48 4.71
N GLU A 96 -6.57 -8.14 5.69
CA GLU A 96 -7.32 -9.40 5.48
C GLU A 96 -8.59 -9.24 4.61
N SER A 97 -9.28 -8.11 4.71
CA SER A 97 -10.49 -7.87 3.89
C SER A 97 -10.18 -7.18 2.57
N MET A 98 -8.98 -6.60 2.44
CA MET A 98 -8.62 -5.73 1.31
C MET A 98 -8.72 -6.44 -0.03
N TRP A 99 -8.15 -7.65 -0.14
CA TRP A 99 -8.13 -8.41 -1.38
C TRP A 99 -9.55 -8.73 -1.87
N LYS A 100 -10.38 -9.28 -0.98
CA LYS A 100 -11.76 -9.65 -1.28
C LYS A 100 -12.59 -8.44 -1.70
N ASP A 101 -12.43 -7.32 -1.02
CA ASP A 101 -13.24 -6.13 -1.26
C ASP A 101 -12.84 -5.43 -2.56
N ILE A 102 -11.54 -5.35 -2.88
CA ILE A 102 -11.06 -4.89 -4.19
C ILE A 102 -11.65 -5.77 -5.30
N LEU A 103 -11.46 -7.09 -5.23
CA LEU A 103 -11.95 -8.00 -6.27
C LEU A 103 -13.47 -7.93 -6.45
N THR A 104 -14.21 -7.75 -5.36
CA THR A 104 -15.67 -7.58 -5.42
C THR A 104 -16.05 -6.26 -6.09
N SER A 105 -15.33 -5.18 -5.81
CA SER A 105 -15.55 -3.87 -6.44
C SER A 105 -15.29 -3.86 -7.96
N MET A 106 -14.42 -4.75 -8.45
CA MET A 106 -14.09 -4.89 -9.87
C MET A 106 -15.19 -5.60 -10.69
N GLY A 107 -16.24 -6.10 -10.04
CA GLY A 107 -17.42 -6.69 -10.67
C GLY A 107 -17.42 -8.22 -10.71
N LYS A 108 -18.53 -8.77 -11.21
CA LYS A 108 -18.90 -10.20 -11.06
C LYS A 108 -17.87 -11.20 -11.63
N ASN A 109 -17.07 -10.81 -12.63
CA ASN A 109 -16.05 -11.68 -13.23
C ASN A 109 -14.82 -11.87 -12.34
N PHE A 110 -14.52 -10.93 -11.44
CA PHE A 110 -13.39 -10.98 -10.50
C PHE A 110 -13.77 -11.52 -9.12
N ALA A 111 -15.06 -11.46 -8.76
CA ALA A 111 -15.59 -12.07 -7.53
C ALA A 111 -15.47 -13.61 -7.50
N LEU A 112 -15.24 -14.28 -8.63
CA LEU A 112 -14.91 -15.71 -8.66
C LEU A 112 -13.47 -15.97 -8.20
N LEU A 113 -12.57 -15.00 -8.37
CA LEU A 113 -11.17 -15.08 -7.95
C LEU A 113 -10.97 -14.77 -6.46
N SER A 114 -11.93 -14.09 -5.81
CA SER A 114 -11.84 -13.75 -4.39
C SER A 114 -12.05 -14.93 -3.44
N ASN A 115 -12.48 -16.08 -3.98
CA ASN A 115 -12.61 -17.34 -3.24
C ASN A 115 -11.37 -18.24 -3.38
N PHE A 116 -10.37 -17.86 -4.18
CA PHE A 116 -9.11 -18.60 -4.23
C PHE A 116 -8.25 -18.24 -3.01
N PRO A 117 -7.59 -19.22 -2.37
CA PRO A 117 -6.73 -18.96 -1.23
C PRO A 117 -5.56 -18.05 -1.62
N GLU A 118 -5.09 -17.24 -0.67
CA GLU A 118 -3.94 -16.32 -0.86
C GLU A 118 -2.63 -17.05 -1.21
N ASP A 119 -2.56 -18.36 -0.93
CA ASP A 119 -1.40 -19.21 -1.24
C ASP A 119 -1.64 -20.11 -2.47
N PRO A 120 -0.92 -19.90 -3.59
CA PRO A 120 -1.02 -20.75 -4.77
C PRO A 120 -0.51 -22.18 -4.58
N GLN A 121 0.11 -22.51 -3.43
CA GLN A 121 0.55 -23.88 -3.10
C GLN A 121 -0.56 -24.81 -2.60
N LEU A 122 -1.79 -24.33 -2.44
CA LEU A 122 -2.92 -25.12 -1.94
C LEU A 122 -3.76 -25.79 -3.06
N ASN A 123 -3.19 -25.99 -4.25
CA ASN A 123 -3.81 -26.76 -5.36
C ASN A 123 -3.14 -28.11 -5.57
#